data_AF-A0A962ZBU9-F1
#
_entry.id   AF-A0A962ZBU9-F1
#
_cell.length_a   1.000
_cell.length_b   1.000
_cell.length_c   1.000
_cell.angle_alpha   90.00
_cell.angle_beta   90.00
_cell.angle_gamma   90.00
#
_symmetry.space_group_name_H-M   'P 1'
#
loop_
_entity.id
_entity.type
_entity.pdbx_description
1 polymer ?
#
loop_
_entity_poly.entity_id
_entity_poly.type
_entity_poly.pdbx_seq_one_letter_code
_entity_poly.pdbx_strand_id
1 'polypeptide(L)'
;MRDRTAEAQASRASGLNLLTSAIILWNTVYLDRAIAAATARKQPIPDHLIRHIAPLGWEHIILTGDYIWSFDPPKTPDGYRLLRDPSQSLLAA
;
A
#
# COMPACT_ATOMS: atom_id res chain seq x y z
N MET A 1 -3.56 31.16 -18.95
CA MET A 1 -4.98 30.92 -18.62
C MET A 1 -5.12 29.47 -18.20
N ARG A 2 -5.56 29.17 -16.97
CA ARG A 2 -5.75 27.79 -16.49
C ARG A 2 -7.08 27.27 -17.03
N ASP A 3 -7.05 26.16 -17.75
CA ASP A 3 -8.24 25.44 -18.18
C ASP A 3 -9.00 24.93 -16.93
N ARG A 4 -10.15 25.54 -16.65
CA ARG A 4 -11.03 25.30 -15.48
C ARG A 4 -12.34 24.63 -15.89
N THR A 5 -12.36 23.94 -17.03
CA THR A 5 -13.52 23.22 -17.52
C THR A 5 -13.95 22.11 -16.54
N ALA A 6 -15.26 21.91 -16.40
CA ALA A 6 -15.84 20.90 -15.50
C ALA A 6 -15.36 19.47 -15.86
N GLU A 7 -15.15 19.21 -17.15
CA GLU A 7 -14.59 17.95 -17.66
C GLU A 7 -13.16 17.70 -17.17
N ALA A 8 -12.28 18.71 -17.19
CA ALA A 8 -10.93 18.58 -16.66
C ALA A 8 -10.91 18.35 -15.14
N GLN A 9 -11.91 18.82 -14.40
CA GLN A 9 -12.06 18.52 -12.97
C GLN A 9 -12.59 17.11 -12.74
N ALA A 10 -13.58 16.67 -13.52
CA ALA A 10 -14.14 15.32 -13.46
C ALA A 10 -13.07 14.25 -13.77
N SER A 11 -12.27 14.45 -14.81
CA SER A 11 -11.16 13.55 -15.15
C SER A 11 -10.12 13.46 -14.03
N ARG A 12 -9.79 14.58 -13.38
CA ARG A 12 -8.88 14.60 -12.22
C ARG A 12 -9.46 13.86 -11.01
N ALA A 13 -10.73 14.08 -10.70
CA ALA A 13 -11.42 13.40 -9.61
C ALA A 13 -11.51 11.88 -9.85
N SER A 14 -11.81 11.47 -11.09
CA SER A 14 -11.84 10.06 -11.48
C SER A 14 -10.46 9.41 -11.35
N GLY A 15 -9.40 10.10 -11.80
CA GLY A 15 -8.02 9.60 -11.66
C GLY A 15 -7.61 9.43 -10.20
N LEU A 16 -7.94 10.41 -9.35
CA LEU A 16 -7.68 10.32 -7.92
C LEU A 16 -8.42 9.14 -7.28
N ASN A 17 -9.71 8.96 -7.61
CA ASN A 17 -10.51 7.85 -7.08
C ASN A 17 -9.92 6.48 -7.48
N LEU A 18 -9.50 6.34 -8.73
CA LEU A 18 -8.86 5.11 -9.20
C LEU A 18 -7.57 4.83 -8.43
N LEU A 19 -6.72 5.85 -8.24
CA LEU A 19 -5.46 5.70 -7.50
C LEU A 19 -5.71 5.36 -6.03
N THR A 20 -6.63 6.06 -5.36
CA THR A 20 -7.02 5.75 -3.98
C THR A 20 -7.53 4.32 -3.87
N SER A 21 -8.36 3.87 -4.81
CA SER A 21 -8.86 2.49 -4.84
C SER A 21 -7.74 1.47 -5.02
N ALA A 22 -6.79 1.74 -5.91
CA ALA A 22 -5.62 0.87 -6.12
C ALA A 22 -4.74 0.77 -4.86
N ILE A 23 -4.53 1.88 -4.16
CA ILE A 23 -3.79 1.92 -2.88
C ILE A 23 -4.51 1.11 -1.81
N ILE A 24 -5.83 1.33 -1.64
CA ILE A 24 -6.65 0.60 -0.67
C ILE A 24 -6.58 -0.90 -0.95
N LEU A 25 -6.76 -1.30 -2.21
CA LEU A 25 -6.72 -2.70 -2.62
C LEU A 25 -5.36 -3.32 -2.28
N TRP A 26 -4.28 -2.66 -2.69
CA TRP A 26 -2.92 -3.13 -2.41
C TRP A 26 -2.68 -3.27 -0.90
N ASN A 27 -2.98 -2.24 -0.12
CA ASN A 27 -2.80 -2.28 1.32
C ASN A 27 -3.64 -3.36 1.99
N THR A 28 -4.91 -3.53 1.59
CA THR A 28 -5.79 -4.56 2.15
C THR A 28 -5.23 -5.96 1.92
N VAL A 29 -4.82 -6.27 0.68
CA VAL A 29 -4.22 -7.56 0.32
C VAL A 29 -2.94 -7.81 1.11
N TYR A 30 -2.07 -6.81 1.23
CA TYR A 30 -0.78 -6.97 1.90
C TYR A 30 -0.87 -6.99 3.43
N LEU A 31 -1.87 -6.32 4.02
CA LEU A 31 -2.15 -6.40 5.46
C LEU A 31 -2.58 -7.80 5.86
N ASP A 32 -3.48 -8.44 5.10
CA ASP A 32 -3.90 -9.82 5.33
C ASP A 32 -2.70 -10.78 5.28
N ARG A 33 -1.86 -10.65 4.25
CA ARG A 33 -0.63 -11.46 4.13
C ARG A 33 0.35 -11.21 5.27
N ALA A 34 0.47 -9.97 5.74
CA ALA A 34 1.34 -9.64 6.87
C ALA A 34 0.84 -10.29 8.18
N ILE A 35 -0.48 -10.28 8.41
CA ILE A 35 -1.12 -10.94 9.56
C ILE A 35 -0.90 -12.46 9.51
N ALA A 36 -1.10 -13.07 8.33
CA ALA A 36 -0.85 -14.50 8.14
C ALA A 36 0.63 -14.85 8.38
N ALA A 37 1.57 -14.05 7.88
CA ALA A 37 2.99 -14.24 8.10
C ALA A 37 3.40 -14.07 9.58
N ALA A 38 2.83 -13.11 10.29
CA ALA A 38 3.06 -12.90 11.73
C ALA A 38 2.62 -14.14 12.54
N THR A 39 1.45 -14.70 12.20
CA THR A 39 0.93 -15.94 12.78
C THR A 39 1.88 -17.12 12.51
N ALA A 40 2.34 -17.28 11.26
CA ALA A 40 3.29 -18.33 10.88
C ALA A 40 4.64 -18.22 11.62
N ARG A 41 5.07 -16.99 11.96
CA ARG A 41 6.26 -16.70 12.76
C ARG A 41 6.08 -16.87 14.27
N LYS A 42 4.92 -17.38 14.72
CA LYS A 42 4.55 -17.51 16.14
C LYS A 42 4.51 -16.16 16.88
N GLN A 43 4.16 -15.09 16.16
CA GLN A 43 3.93 -13.74 16.70
C GLN A 43 2.53 -13.25 16.28
N PRO A 44 1.44 -13.90 16.73
CA PRO A 44 0.09 -13.53 16.31
C PRO A 44 -0.29 -12.12 16.79
N ILE A 45 -0.97 -11.38 15.92
CA ILE A 45 -1.56 -10.08 16.27
C ILE A 45 -2.94 -10.35 16.90
N PRO A 46 -3.27 -9.78 18.07
CA PRO A 46 -4.58 -9.96 18.68
C PRO A 46 -5.73 -9.52 17.76
N ASP A 47 -6.77 -10.36 17.61
CA ASP A 47 -7.91 -10.11 16.72
C ASP A 47 -8.61 -8.76 16.99
N HIS A 48 -8.70 -8.37 18.26
CA HIS A 48 -9.30 -7.10 18.66
C HIS A 48 -8.51 -5.88 18.18
N LEU A 49 -7.23 -6.03 17.81
CA LEU A 49 -6.43 -4.96 17.20
C LEU A 49 -6.59 -4.94 15.69
N ILE A 50 -6.82 -6.09 15.04
CA ILE A 50 -6.98 -6.21 13.58
C ILE A 50 -8.15 -5.34 13.09
N ARG A 51 -9.26 -5.29 13.83
CA ARG A 51 -10.43 -4.45 13.50
C ARG A 51 -10.16 -2.94 13.48
N HIS A 52 -9.02 -2.51 14.03
CA HIS A 52 -8.62 -1.10 14.10
C HIS A 52 -7.58 -0.74 13.02
N ILE A 53 -7.17 -1.71 12.19
CA ILE A 53 -6.27 -1.46 11.07
C ILE A 53 -7.06 -0.79 9.94
N ALA A 54 -6.59 0.39 9.53
CA ALA A 54 -7.11 1.08 8.35
C ALA A 54 -6.28 0.70 7.11
N PRO A 55 -6.92 0.43 5.95
CA PRO A 55 -6.22 0.18 4.69
C PRO A 55 -5.57 1.44 4.11
N LEU A 56 -5.91 2.61 4.62
CA LEU A 56 -5.19 3.87 4.39
C LEU A 56 -4.47 4.28 5.67
N GLY A 57 -3.30 4.91 5.52
CA GLY A 57 -2.55 5.43 6.66
C GLY A 57 -3.26 6.58 7.37
N TRP A 58 -2.70 6.98 8.50
CA TRP A 58 -3.19 8.12 9.31
C TRP A 58 -2.69 9.48 8.80
N GLU A 59 -1.83 9.48 7.78
CA GLU A 59 -1.21 10.66 7.18
C GLU A 59 -1.52 10.76 5.69
N HIS A 60 -1.32 11.96 5.13
CA HIS A 60 -1.52 12.19 3.70
C HIS A 60 -0.48 11.44 2.85
N ILE A 61 -0.96 10.74 1.81
CA ILE A 61 -0.08 10.12 0.81
C ILE A 61 0.34 11.19 -0.19
N ILE A 62 1.60 11.61 -0.12
CA ILE A 62 2.20 12.55 -1.07
C ILE A 62 2.74 11.75 -2.27
N LEU A 63 2.29 12.12 -3.47
CA LEU A 63 2.63 11.45 -4.73
C LEU A 63 3.73 12.20 -5.51
N THR A 64 4.40 13.15 -4.88
CA THR A 64 5.46 13.96 -5.48
C THR A 64 6.82 13.39 -5.08
N GLY A 65 7.68 13.14 -6.07
CA GLY A 65 9.04 12.66 -5.86
C GLY A 65 9.52 11.79 -7.02
N ASP A 66 10.79 11.42 -6.98
CA ASP A 66 11.36 10.44 -7.91
C ASP A 66 11.15 9.03 -7.35
N TYR A 67 10.38 8.23 -8.07
CA TYR A 67 10.10 6.85 -7.69
C TYR A 67 10.91 5.90 -8.55
N ILE A 68 11.80 5.14 -7.91
CA ILE A 68 12.54 4.06 -8.57
C ILE A 68 11.73 2.77 -8.43
N TRP A 69 11.28 2.23 -9.55
CA TRP A 69 10.51 0.99 -9.61
C TRP A 69 11.42 -0.13 -10.12
N SER A 70 11.52 -1.23 -9.37
CA SER A 70 12.08 -2.48 -9.89
C SER A 70 10.99 -3.16 -10.72
N PHE A 71 11.24 -3.39 -12.01
CA PHE A 71 10.27 -4.01 -12.92
C PHE A 71 10.05 -5.50 -12.65
N ASP A 72 11.00 -6.17 -11.99
CA ASP A 72 10.87 -7.55 -11.55
C ASP A 72 11.25 -7.72 -10.08
N PRO A 73 10.39 -7.28 -9.13
CA PRO A 73 10.66 -7.49 -7.72
C PRO A 73 10.52 -8.98 -7.39
N PRO A 74 11.30 -9.50 -6.41
CA PRO A 74 11.12 -10.86 -5.92
C PRO A 74 9.67 -11.13 -5.51
N LYS A 75 9.13 -12.25 -5.98
CA LYS A 75 7.75 -12.67 -5.73
C LYS A 75 7.70 -14.02 -5.03
N THR A 76 6.66 -14.23 -4.25
CA THR A 76 6.28 -15.55 -3.74
C THR A 76 5.75 -16.43 -4.89
N PRO A 77 5.67 -17.77 -4.72
CA PRO A 77 5.16 -18.67 -5.75
C PRO A 77 3.72 -18.37 -6.22
N ASP A 78 2.91 -17.75 -5.36
CA ASP A 78 1.56 -17.29 -5.64
C ASP A 78 1.51 -15.88 -6.29
N GLY A 79 2.66 -15.34 -6.73
CA GLY A 79 2.74 -14.15 -7.58
C GLY A 79 2.76 -12.80 -6.86
N TYR A 80 2.73 -12.79 -5.53
CA TYR A 80 2.78 -11.55 -4.74
C TYR A 80 4.23 -11.13 -4.47
N ARG A 81 4.50 -9.83 -4.43
CA ARG A 81 5.77 -9.30 -3.89
C ARG A 81 6.05 -9.87 -2.49
N LEU A 82 7.31 -10.21 -2.21
CA LEU A 82 7.74 -10.63 -0.88
C LEU A 82 7.46 -9.53 0.17
N LEU A 83 7.09 -9.95 1.39
CA LEU A 83 6.98 -9.07 2.55
C LEU A 83 8.36 -8.54 2.93
N ARG A 84 8.44 -7.26 3.31
CA ARG A 84 9.69 -6.68 3.82
C ARG A 84 10.03 -7.28 5.18
N ASP A 85 11.30 -7.58 5.40
CA ASP A 85 11.80 -7.98 6.71
C ASP A 85 12.18 -6.71 7.51
N PRO A 86 11.50 -6.42 8.65
CA PRO A 86 11.83 -5.28 9.48
C PRO A 86 13.27 -5.31 10.00
N SER A 87 13.84 -6.51 10.20
CA SER A 87 15.21 -6.68 10.71
C SER A 87 16.28 -6.26 9.68
N GLN A 88 15.97 -6.37 8.38
CA GLN A 88 16.85 -5.93 7.30
C GLN A 88 16.68 -4.44 6.96
N SER A 89 15.53 -3.86 7.33
CA SER A 89 15.18 -2.48 6.98
C SER A 89 15.77 -1.43 7.93
N LEU A 90 16.19 -1.81 9.14
CA LEU A 90 16.80 -0.92 10.14
C LEU A 90 18.29 -0.59 9.87
N LEU A 91 18.91 -1.25 8.90
CA LEU A 91 20.31 -1.02 8.51
C LEU A 91 20.46 -0.09 7.30
N ALA A 92 19.37 0.55 6.87
CA ALA A 92 19.33 1.37 5.65
C ALA A 92 18.88 2.83 5.89
N ALA A 93 19.06 3.35 7.12
CA ALA A 93 18.82 4.76 7.46
C ALA A 93 20.11 5.42 7.95
#